data_AF-A0A2E1JFJ8-F1
#
_entry.id   AF-A0A2E1JFJ8-F1
#
_cell.length_a   1.000
_cell.length_b   1.000
_cell.length_c   1.000
_cell.angle_alpha   90.00
_cell.angle_beta   90.00
_cell.angle_gamma   90.00
#
_symmetry.space_group_name_H-M   'P 1'
#
loop_
_entity.id
_entity.type
_entity.pdbx_description
1 polymer ?
#
loop_
_entity_poly.entity_id
_entity_poly.type
_entity_poly.pdbx_seq_one_letter_code
_entity_poly.pdbx_strand_id
1 'polypeptide(L)'
;KDSDIQNNNLLDKYSIYNLGYYYSDIGIIKYLKSSINTEFSDNFGKINFVFDYRRLFKSNRQFQARLYLGKFFWNNDEFDNFNYNLGRSGGYLFLDNYLGRSESTGLLSQQFIMAGGGFKSFFEDPTTNNFMLSTNLNIGIWKWFEGYLDLGMLKDSKEDSRYFYGTGLRLNLLPDFFELYLPISSSNGFELNDFRYRNKIRFIVSYNLESLGNLFSRRWL
;
A
#
# COMPACT_ATOMS: atom_id res chain seq x y z
N LYS A 1 21.52 10.42 28.23
CA LYS A 1 20.43 10.08 29.17
C LYS A 1 19.20 10.04 28.29
N ASP A 2 19.08 8.94 27.56
CA ASP A 2 18.11 8.81 26.47
C ASP A 2 16.76 8.53 27.13
N SER A 3 15.86 9.49 27.02
CA SER A 3 14.47 9.29 27.38
C SER A 3 13.85 8.40 26.32
N ASP A 4 13.78 7.11 26.59
CA ASP A 4 12.85 6.20 25.94
C ASP A 4 11.45 6.78 26.12
N ILE A 5 10.93 7.41 25.06
CA ILE A 5 9.51 7.69 24.95
C ILE A 5 8.86 6.34 24.69
N GLN A 6 8.51 5.62 25.76
CA GLN A 6 7.59 4.50 25.65
C GLN A 6 6.28 5.04 25.09
N ASN A 7 5.99 4.74 23.83
CA ASN A 7 4.64 4.86 23.29
C ASN A 7 3.77 3.84 24.02
N ASN A 8 3.12 4.28 25.11
CA ASN A 8 2.26 3.46 25.97
C ASN A 8 1.01 2.88 25.25
N ASN A 9 0.80 3.24 23.98
CA ASN A 9 -0.34 2.82 23.16
C ASN A 9 0.03 1.70 22.17
N LEU A 10 1.14 0.98 22.41
CA LEU A 10 1.54 -0.16 21.59
C LEU A 10 1.41 -1.47 22.37
N LEU A 11 0.61 -2.40 21.84
CA LEU A 11 0.39 -3.71 22.47
C LEU A 11 1.42 -4.75 22.00
N ASP A 12 2.18 -5.31 22.94
CA ASP A 12 3.24 -6.29 22.64
C ASP A 12 2.72 -7.73 22.43
N LYS A 13 1.57 -8.08 23.03
CA LYS A 13 0.98 -9.43 22.95
C LYS A 13 -0.50 -9.33 22.56
N TYR A 14 -0.87 -9.95 21.45
CA TYR A 14 -2.24 -9.98 20.95
C TYR A 14 -2.54 -11.29 20.23
N SER A 15 -3.83 -11.62 20.15
CA SER A 15 -4.35 -12.70 19.32
C SER A 15 -5.31 -12.12 18.30
N ILE A 16 -5.18 -12.52 17.04
CA ILE A 16 -6.04 -12.05 15.95
C ILE A 16 -6.54 -13.27 15.16
N TYR A 17 -7.85 -13.36 15.01
CA TYR A 17 -8.49 -14.27 14.08
C TYR A 17 -8.66 -13.56 12.74
N ASN A 18 -8.15 -14.17 11.67
CA ASN A 18 -8.21 -13.63 10.33
C ASN A 18 -8.97 -14.59 9.41
N LEU A 19 -10.01 -14.08 8.75
CA LEU A 19 -10.79 -14.82 7.76
C LEU A 19 -10.77 -14.06 6.43
N GLY A 20 -10.15 -14.66 5.41
CA GLY A 20 -10.01 -14.08 4.08
C GLY A 20 -10.69 -14.90 2.98
N TYR A 21 -11.35 -14.21 2.06
CA TYR A 21 -11.81 -14.75 0.78
C TYR A 21 -11.08 -14.03 -0.37
N TYR A 22 -10.54 -14.80 -1.31
CA TYR A 22 -9.74 -14.29 -2.42
C TYR A 22 -10.27 -14.84 -3.74
N TYR A 23 -10.45 -13.96 -4.71
CA TYR A 23 -10.77 -14.30 -6.09
C TYR A 23 -9.71 -13.71 -7.01
N SER A 24 -9.26 -14.50 -7.99
CA SER A 24 -8.26 -14.05 -8.96
C SER A 24 -8.49 -14.68 -10.32
N ASP A 25 -8.50 -13.83 -11.35
CA ASP A 25 -8.47 -14.18 -12.76
C ASP A 25 -7.27 -13.44 -13.40
N ILE A 26 -6.17 -14.17 -13.55
CA ILE A 26 -4.85 -13.61 -13.90
C ILE A 26 -4.51 -14.04 -15.32
N GLY A 27 -4.66 -13.12 -16.26
CA GLY A 27 -4.19 -13.27 -17.65
C GLY A 27 -3.16 -12.21 -18.04
N ILE A 28 -2.50 -12.42 -19.18
CA ILE A 28 -1.49 -11.48 -19.71
C ILE A 28 -2.14 -10.16 -20.14
N ILE A 29 -3.34 -10.22 -20.73
CA ILE A 29 -4.06 -9.04 -21.25
C ILE A 29 -4.96 -8.41 -20.17
N LYS A 30 -5.58 -9.25 -19.34
CA LYS A 30 -6.53 -8.84 -18.31
C LYS A 30 -6.15 -9.51 -17.01
N TYR A 31 -6.08 -8.71 -15.96
CA TYR A 31 -5.80 -9.12 -14.61
C TYR A 31 -6.90 -8.58 -13.72
N LEU A 32 -7.50 -9.46 -12.92
CA LEU A 32 -8.52 -9.10 -11.97
C LEU A 32 -8.26 -9.88 -10.69
N LYS A 33 -8.14 -9.16 -9.57
CA LYS A 33 -8.12 -9.73 -8.24
C LYS A 33 -9.11 -9.00 -7.35
N SER A 34 -9.76 -9.75 -6.48
CA SER A 34 -10.50 -9.18 -5.36
C SER A 34 -10.27 -9.99 -4.11
N SER A 35 -10.31 -9.31 -2.97
CA SER A 35 -10.20 -9.94 -1.67
C SER A 35 -11.07 -9.24 -0.66
N ILE A 36 -11.70 -10.03 0.21
CA ILE A 36 -12.36 -9.57 1.43
C ILE A 36 -11.64 -10.24 2.58
N ASN A 37 -11.18 -9.47 3.56
CA ASN A 37 -10.58 -10.02 4.77
C ASN A 37 -11.26 -9.40 5.99
N THR A 38 -11.58 -10.25 6.96
CA THR A 38 -12.15 -9.81 8.24
C THR A 38 -11.24 -10.27 9.36
N GLU A 39 -10.91 -9.35 10.26
CA GLU A 39 -10.03 -9.57 11.40
C GLU A 39 -10.78 -9.28 12.69
N PHE A 40 -10.62 -10.18 13.66
CA PHE A 40 -11.24 -10.08 14.97
C PHE A 40 -10.20 -10.30 16.08
N SER A 41 -10.24 -9.42 17.07
CA SER A 41 -9.43 -9.47 18.28
C SER A 41 -10.26 -8.95 19.45
N ASP A 42 -9.73 -9.06 20.67
CA ASP A 42 -10.38 -8.54 21.87
C ASP A 42 -10.57 -7.01 21.79
N ASN A 43 -9.64 -6.31 21.13
CA ASN A 43 -9.60 -4.85 21.08
C ASN A 43 -10.29 -4.24 19.85
N PHE A 44 -10.47 -5.02 18.78
CA PHE A 44 -11.03 -4.51 17.52
C PHE A 44 -11.64 -5.61 16.66
N GLY A 45 -12.57 -5.21 15.82
CA GLY A 45 -13.12 -6.03 14.75
C GLY A 45 -13.21 -5.19 13.50
N LYS A 46 -12.64 -5.66 12.39
CA LYS A 46 -12.56 -4.87 11.16
C LYS A 46 -12.64 -5.72 9.92
N ILE A 47 -13.09 -5.09 8.84
CA ILE A 47 -13.19 -5.68 7.51
C ILE A 47 -12.48 -4.81 6.50
N ASN A 48 -11.74 -5.43 5.60
CA ASN A 48 -11.15 -4.77 4.46
C ASN A 48 -11.52 -5.49 3.15
N PHE A 49 -11.66 -4.70 2.11
CA PHE A 49 -11.96 -5.11 0.75
C PHE A 49 -10.93 -4.49 -0.18
N VAL A 50 -10.38 -5.31 -1.06
CA VAL A 50 -9.46 -4.87 -2.11
C VAL A 50 -9.97 -5.38 -3.44
N PHE A 51 -10.00 -4.50 -4.43
CA PHE A 51 -10.27 -4.84 -5.82
C PHE A 51 -9.17 -4.26 -6.68
N ASP A 52 -8.49 -5.09 -7.47
CA ASP A 52 -7.42 -4.69 -8.37
C ASP A 52 -7.74 -5.17 -9.79
N TYR A 53 -7.78 -4.22 -10.72
CA TYR A 53 -8.03 -4.48 -12.11
C TYR A 53 -6.90 -3.87 -12.95
N ARG A 54 -6.31 -4.69 -13.82
CA ARG A 54 -5.26 -4.28 -14.74
C ARG A 54 -5.56 -4.79 -16.15
N ARG A 55 -5.36 -3.94 -17.14
CA ARG A 55 -5.54 -4.25 -18.55
C ARG A 55 -4.36 -3.76 -19.38
N LEU A 56 -3.82 -4.64 -20.21
CA LEU A 56 -2.83 -4.31 -21.23
C LEU A 56 -3.54 -4.05 -22.55
N PHE A 57 -3.33 -2.87 -23.12
CA PHE A 57 -3.86 -2.50 -24.43
C PHE A 57 -2.95 -2.99 -25.56
N LYS A 58 -3.50 -3.09 -26.78
CA LYS A 58 -2.73 -3.45 -27.99
C LYS A 58 -1.56 -2.51 -28.29
N SER A 59 -1.60 -1.29 -27.77
CA SER A 59 -0.51 -0.31 -27.85
C SER A 59 0.64 -0.58 -26.87
N ASN A 60 0.63 -1.73 -26.18
CA ASN A 60 1.53 -2.08 -25.07
C ASN A 60 1.51 -1.06 -23.92
N ARG A 61 0.42 -0.31 -23.78
CA ARG A 61 0.16 0.55 -22.62
C ARG A 61 -0.68 -0.23 -21.62
N GLN A 62 -0.38 -0.04 -20.34
CA GLN A 62 -1.11 -0.66 -19.24
C GLN A 62 -2.04 0.36 -18.60
N PHE A 63 -3.20 -0.08 -18.17
CA PHE A 63 -4.03 0.64 -17.22
C PHE A 63 -4.25 -0.24 -15.99
N GLN A 64 -4.14 0.34 -14.81
CA GLN A 64 -4.45 -0.33 -13.56
C GLN A 64 -5.31 0.57 -12.68
N ALA A 65 -6.31 -0.01 -12.05
CA ALA A 65 -7.13 0.62 -11.05
C ALA A 65 -7.26 -0.32 -9.87
N ARG A 66 -6.85 0.14 -8.70
CA ARG A 66 -7.02 -0.54 -7.42
C ARG A 66 -7.96 0.26 -6.55
N LEU A 67 -8.90 -0.40 -5.89
CA LEU A 67 -9.77 0.14 -4.87
C LEU A 67 -9.49 -0.58 -3.55
N TYR A 68 -9.38 0.16 -2.47
CA TYR A 68 -9.29 -0.35 -1.11
C TYR A 68 -10.39 0.29 -0.27
N LEU A 69 -11.11 -0.54 0.50
CA LEU A 69 -12.08 -0.09 1.48
C LEU A 69 -11.79 -0.83 2.80
N GLY A 70 -11.64 -0.09 3.89
CA GLY A 70 -11.46 -0.62 5.23
C GLY A 70 -12.46 0.03 6.18
N LYS A 71 -13.09 -0.78 7.02
CA LYS A 71 -14.01 -0.31 8.07
C LYS A 71 -13.79 -1.11 9.35
N PHE A 72 -13.71 -0.41 10.48
CA PHE A 72 -13.85 -1.02 11.79
C PHE A 72 -15.33 -1.15 12.13
N PHE A 73 -15.73 -2.33 12.61
CA PHE A 73 -17.01 -2.56 13.25
C PHE A 73 -16.98 -2.03 14.68
N TRP A 74 -15.88 -2.29 15.39
CA TRP A 74 -15.53 -1.70 16.67
C TRP A 74 -14.01 -1.54 16.78
N ASN A 75 -13.58 -0.55 17.54
CA ASN A 75 -12.21 -0.32 17.95
C ASN A 75 -12.25 0.35 19.33
N ASN A 76 -11.53 -0.21 20.30
CA ASN A 76 -11.50 0.35 21.64
C ASN A 76 -10.57 1.57 21.75
N ASP A 77 -9.83 1.90 20.68
CA ASP A 77 -8.89 3.04 20.60
C ASP A 77 -7.80 3.02 21.67
N GLU A 78 -7.56 1.84 22.28
CA GLU A 78 -6.51 1.65 23.29
C GLU A 78 -5.12 1.52 22.66
N PHE A 79 -5.04 1.06 21.40
CA PHE A 79 -3.77 0.76 20.73
C PHE A 79 -3.76 1.18 19.26
N ASP A 80 -2.68 1.84 18.84
CA ASP A 80 -2.54 2.33 17.46
C ASP A 80 -2.04 1.25 16.48
N ASN A 81 -1.58 0.10 16.97
CA ASN A 81 -1.00 -0.98 16.15
C ASN A 81 -1.94 -1.45 15.04
N PHE A 82 -3.25 -1.37 15.27
CA PHE A 82 -4.25 -2.00 14.41
C PHE A 82 -4.90 -1.03 13.43
N ASN A 83 -4.55 0.26 13.48
CA ASN A 83 -5.13 1.28 12.62
C ASN A 83 -4.88 0.99 11.14
N TYR A 84 -5.83 1.39 10.30
CA TYR A 84 -5.61 1.40 8.85
C TYR A 84 -4.55 2.45 8.52
N ASN A 85 -3.75 2.20 7.47
CA ASN A 85 -2.70 3.11 7.04
C ASN A 85 -2.77 3.33 5.51
N LEU A 86 -2.62 4.59 5.08
CA LEU A 86 -2.66 4.97 3.67
C LEU A 86 -1.46 4.49 2.87
N GLY A 87 -0.27 4.55 3.44
CA GLY A 87 0.99 4.42 2.70
C GLY A 87 1.80 3.17 3.02
N ARG A 88 1.43 2.44 4.08
CA ARG A 88 2.13 1.25 4.58
C ARG A 88 1.13 0.19 5.02
N SER A 89 1.65 -1.00 5.31
CA SER A 89 0.86 -2.02 6.03
C SER A 89 0.90 -1.72 7.53
N GLY A 90 -0.12 -2.17 8.26
CA GLY A 90 -0.11 -2.15 9.73
C GLY A 90 0.95 -3.08 10.33
N GLY A 91 1.47 -4.06 9.57
CA GLY A 91 2.63 -4.88 9.96
C GLY A 91 2.42 -5.88 11.11
N TYR A 92 1.35 -5.74 11.90
CA TYR A 92 1.02 -6.56 13.07
C TYR A 92 0.70 -8.04 12.74
N LEU A 93 0.27 -8.35 11.52
CA LEU A 93 0.12 -9.77 11.13
C LEU A 93 1.43 -10.41 10.67
N PHE A 94 2.50 -9.62 10.49
CA PHE A 94 3.78 -10.08 9.95
C PHE A 94 3.67 -10.84 8.61
N LEU A 95 2.62 -10.58 7.82
CA LEU A 95 2.38 -11.23 6.53
C LEU A 95 3.09 -10.55 5.34
N ASP A 96 3.54 -9.30 5.51
CA ASP A 96 4.04 -8.49 4.40
C ASP A 96 5.55 -8.56 4.21
N ASN A 97 6.00 -8.81 2.98
CA ASN A 97 7.41 -8.98 2.64
C ASN A 97 8.20 -7.66 2.57
N TYR A 98 8.33 -6.95 3.69
CA TYR A 98 9.27 -5.84 3.85
C TYR A 98 10.67 -6.34 4.20
N LEU A 99 11.68 -5.67 3.66
CA LEU A 99 13.09 -5.85 4.00
C LEU A 99 13.46 -5.20 5.32
N GLY A 100 12.99 -3.98 5.52
CA GLY A 100 13.25 -3.18 6.71
C GLY A 100 11.95 -2.82 7.39
N ARG A 101 11.28 -3.81 8.01
CA ARG A 101 9.99 -3.62 8.73
C ARG A 101 10.06 -2.53 9.80
N SER A 102 11.21 -2.39 10.45
CA SER A 102 11.45 -1.44 11.55
C SER A 102 12.23 -0.19 11.12
N GLU A 103 12.59 -0.08 9.85
CA GLU A 103 13.43 1.02 9.36
C GLU A 103 12.58 2.27 9.08
N SER A 104 12.79 3.31 9.88
CA SER A 104 12.14 4.62 9.74
C SER A 104 12.94 5.60 8.88
N THR A 105 14.23 5.34 8.64
CA THR A 105 15.14 6.20 7.88
C THR A 105 15.98 5.42 6.86
N GLY A 106 16.66 6.15 5.96
CA GLY A 106 17.57 5.56 4.98
C GLY A 106 16.86 5.00 3.73
N LEU A 107 17.52 4.08 3.03
CA LEU A 107 16.98 3.49 1.80
C LEU A 107 15.85 2.51 2.10
N LEU A 108 15.95 1.71 3.16
CA LEU A 108 14.93 0.69 3.45
C LEU A 108 13.58 1.28 3.82
N SER A 109 13.53 2.49 4.40
CA SER A 109 12.28 3.19 4.69
C SER A 109 11.51 3.67 3.45
N GLN A 110 12.19 3.72 2.30
CA GLN A 110 11.62 4.05 0.98
C GLN A 110 10.97 2.85 0.30
N GLN A 111 11.14 1.65 0.84
CA GLN A 111 10.48 0.46 0.31
C GLN A 111 8.95 0.64 0.35
N PHE A 112 8.32 0.32 -0.76
CA PHE A 112 6.88 0.33 -0.93
C PHE A 112 6.38 -1.09 -1.18
N ILE A 113 5.20 -1.36 -0.64
CA ILE A 113 4.39 -2.51 -1.01
C ILE A 113 2.96 -2.02 -1.19
N MET A 114 2.21 -2.70 -2.05
CA MET A 114 0.82 -2.35 -2.33
C MET A 114 -0.13 -2.84 -1.22
N ALA A 115 0.05 -2.33 0.00
CA ALA A 115 -0.74 -2.65 1.18
C ALA A 115 -1.56 -1.44 1.65
N GLY A 116 -2.65 -1.70 2.38
CA GLY A 116 -3.54 -0.66 2.89
C GLY A 116 -4.01 0.28 1.77
N GLY A 117 -3.92 1.58 2.02
CA GLY A 117 -4.35 2.61 1.07
C GLY A 117 -3.51 2.72 -0.21
N GLY A 118 -2.33 2.10 -0.26
CA GLY A 118 -1.47 2.04 -1.44
C GLY A 118 -0.90 3.39 -1.91
N PHE A 119 -0.86 4.42 -1.06
CA PHE A 119 -0.29 5.74 -1.40
C PHE A 119 1.22 5.70 -1.49
N LYS A 120 1.79 6.42 -2.47
CA LYS A 120 3.26 6.49 -2.69
C LYS A 120 3.92 7.70 -2.04
N SER A 121 3.13 8.69 -1.62
CA SER A 121 3.62 9.83 -0.84
C SER A 121 3.59 9.54 0.67
N PHE A 122 4.46 10.19 1.43
CA PHE A 122 4.44 10.17 2.89
C PHE A 122 3.54 11.29 3.41
N PHE A 123 2.76 11.04 4.45
CA PHE A 123 1.89 12.03 5.09
C PHE A 123 2.15 12.02 6.60
N GLU A 124 1.88 13.14 7.27
CA GLU A 124 2.10 13.29 8.72
C GLU A 124 1.12 12.42 9.54
N ASP A 125 -0.13 12.34 9.11
CA ASP A 125 -1.16 11.54 9.76
C ASP A 125 -1.87 10.60 8.76
N PRO A 126 -1.21 9.50 8.35
CA PRO A 126 -1.70 8.60 7.32
C PRO A 126 -2.60 7.49 7.87
N THR A 127 -2.96 7.52 9.15
CA THR A 127 -3.65 6.41 9.84
C THR A 127 -5.07 6.74 10.22
N THR A 128 -5.91 5.70 10.37
CA THR A 128 -7.26 5.88 10.91
C THR A 128 -7.75 4.66 11.70
N ASN A 129 -8.53 4.93 12.73
CA ASN A 129 -9.11 3.93 13.62
C ASN A 129 -10.52 3.47 13.24
N ASN A 130 -11.10 3.98 12.14
CA ASN A 130 -12.50 3.76 11.82
C ASN A 130 -12.77 3.44 10.34
N PHE A 131 -12.57 4.36 9.41
CA PHE A 131 -12.87 4.12 8.00
C PHE A 131 -11.80 4.66 7.05
N MET A 132 -11.42 3.83 6.07
CA MET A 132 -10.51 4.19 4.99
C MET A 132 -11.10 3.79 3.65
N LEU A 133 -11.09 4.71 2.69
CA LEU A 133 -11.34 4.43 1.29
C LEU A 133 -10.15 4.97 0.49
N SER A 134 -9.60 4.18 -0.42
CA SER A 134 -8.60 4.69 -1.35
C SER A 134 -8.73 4.06 -2.73
N THR A 135 -8.26 4.79 -3.72
CA THR A 135 -8.11 4.30 -5.09
C THR A 135 -6.73 4.68 -5.62
N ASN A 136 -6.12 3.76 -6.36
CA ASN A 136 -4.84 3.95 -7.01
C ASN A 136 -5.01 3.67 -8.50
N LEU A 137 -4.78 4.68 -9.33
CA LEU A 137 -4.88 4.62 -10.78
C LEU A 137 -3.48 4.73 -11.38
N ASN A 138 -3.13 3.81 -12.27
CA ASN A 138 -1.89 3.87 -13.05
C ASN A 138 -2.24 3.81 -14.55
N ILE A 139 -1.56 4.63 -15.34
CA ILE A 139 -1.72 4.66 -16.80
C ILE A 139 -0.35 4.70 -17.48
N GLY A 140 -0.16 3.80 -18.44
CA GLY A 140 1.05 3.73 -19.25
C GLY A 140 1.17 4.92 -20.19
N ILE A 141 2.23 5.70 -20.01
CA ILE A 141 2.58 6.82 -20.89
C ILE A 141 3.45 6.27 -22.03
N TRP A 142 4.52 5.55 -21.68
CA TRP A 142 5.47 4.98 -22.65
C TRP A 142 6.25 3.81 -22.05
N LYS A 143 6.28 2.64 -22.69
CA LYS A 143 7.04 1.43 -22.29
C LYS A 143 7.14 1.21 -20.76
N TRP A 144 8.15 1.78 -20.11
CA TRP A 144 8.43 1.65 -18.68
C TRP A 144 7.91 2.81 -17.82
N PHE A 145 7.51 3.92 -18.43
CA PHE A 145 6.96 5.09 -17.75
C PHE A 145 5.43 5.03 -17.70
N GLU A 146 4.92 5.12 -16.48
CA GLU A 146 3.51 5.21 -16.17
C GLU A 146 3.27 6.47 -15.32
N GLY A 147 2.12 7.11 -15.50
CA GLY A 147 1.62 8.11 -14.55
C GLY A 147 0.76 7.43 -13.51
N TYR A 148 0.82 7.88 -12.27
CA TYR A 148 -0.07 7.41 -11.21
C TYR A 148 -0.85 8.54 -10.54
N LEU A 149 -2.03 8.18 -10.04
CA LEU A 149 -2.89 9.02 -9.23
C LEU A 149 -3.47 8.18 -8.09
N ASP A 150 -3.16 8.57 -6.87
CA ASP A 150 -3.71 8.02 -5.64
C ASP A 150 -4.71 9.03 -5.06
N LEU A 151 -5.89 8.55 -4.68
CA LEU A 151 -6.92 9.32 -3.98
C LEU A 151 -7.38 8.53 -2.76
N GLY A 152 -7.71 9.23 -1.68
CA GLY A 152 -7.95 8.60 -0.40
C GLY A 152 -8.79 9.47 0.52
N MET A 153 -9.57 8.80 1.36
CA MET A 153 -10.35 9.40 2.42
C MET A 153 -10.17 8.56 3.68
N LEU A 154 -9.77 9.22 4.74
CA LEU A 154 -9.72 8.68 6.09
C LEU A 154 -10.82 9.32 6.93
N LYS A 155 -11.38 8.58 7.87
CA LYS A 155 -12.32 9.09 8.84
C LYS A 155 -12.15 8.35 10.14
N ASP A 156 -11.81 9.09 11.19
CA ASP A 156 -11.72 8.58 12.55
C ASP A 156 -13.09 8.52 13.22
N SER A 157 -13.18 7.83 14.36
CA SER A 157 -14.46 7.60 15.06
C SER A 157 -15.18 8.89 15.48
N LYS A 158 -14.45 9.97 15.77
CA LYS A 158 -14.98 11.21 16.36
C LYS A 158 -14.54 12.49 15.64
N GLU A 159 -13.94 12.36 14.45
CA GLU A 159 -13.40 13.50 13.69
C GLU A 159 -14.00 13.57 12.28
N ASP A 160 -13.78 14.73 11.65
CA ASP A 160 -14.16 14.96 10.26
C ASP A 160 -13.29 14.13 9.30
N SER A 161 -13.85 13.86 8.11
CA SER A 161 -13.12 13.11 7.09
C SER A 161 -11.91 13.90 6.57
N ARG A 162 -10.75 13.24 6.51
CA ARG A 162 -9.51 13.76 5.95
C ARG A 162 -9.30 13.21 4.54
N TYR A 163 -8.96 14.07 3.59
CA TYR A 163 -8.84 13.72 2.18
C TYR A 163 -7.40 13.84 1.70
N PHE A 164 -6.95 12.83 0.96
CA PHE A 164 -5.59 12.70 0.50
C PHE A 164 -5.56 12.50 -1.00
N TYR A 165 -4.59 13.14 -1.65
CA TYR A 165 -4.23 12.82 -3.02
C TYR A 165 -2.71 12.74 -3.17
N GLY A 166 -2.27 11.98 -4.15
CA GLY A 166 -0.87 11.85 -4.53
C GLY A 166 -0.76 11.54 -6.01
N THR A 167 0.18 12.13 -6.71
CA THR A 167 0.41 11.87 -8.12
C THR A 167 1.88 11.96 -8.44
N GLY A 168 2.29 11.23 -9.47
CA GLY A 168 3.68 11.20 -9.89
C GLY A 168 3.90 10.24 -11.05
N LEU A 169 5.16 9.87 -11.22
CA LEU A 169 5.59 8.92 -12.24
C LEU A 169 6.00 7.60 -11.60
N ARG A 170 5.66 6.50 -12.26
CA ARG A 170 6.12 5.15 -11.95
C ARG A 170 7.03 4.70 -13.09
N LEU A 171 8.23 4.28 -12.74
CA LEU A 171 9.15 3.61 -13.64
C LEU A 171 9.08 2.10 -13.35
N ASN A 172 8.43 1.40 -14.27
CA ASN A 172 8.21 -0.04 -14.24
C ASN A 172 9.31 -0.74 -15.05
N LEU A 173 10.44 -1.03 -14.41
CA LEU A 173 11.61 -1.67 -15.04
C LEU A 173 11.39 -3.16 -15.21
N LEU A 174 10.84 -3.81 -14.18
CA LEU A 174 10.40 -5.20 -14.23
C LEU A 174 9.07 -5.31 -13.45
N PRO A 175 7.94 -5.59 -14.14
CA PRO A 175 6.62 -5.59 -13.51
C PRO A 175 6.55 -6.44 -12.25
N ASP A 176 6.00 -5.85 -11.18
CA ASP A 176 5.78 -6.48 -9.87
C ASP A 176 7.07 -6.96 -9.16
N PHE A 177 8.26 -6.68 -9.73
CA PHE A 177 9.55 -7.07 -9.16
C PHE A 177 10.43 -5.87 -8.83
N PHE A 178 10.62 -4.96 -9.80
CA PHE A 178 11.44 -3.77 -9.61
C PHE A 178 10.78 -2.55 -10.23
N GLU A 179 10.30 -1.67 -9.35
CA GLU A 179 9.56 -0.48 -9.72
C GLU A 179 10.01 0.70 -8.88
N LEU A 180 10.07 1.87 -9.49
CA LEU A 180 10.36 3.13 -8.81
C LEU A 180 9.16 4.06 -8.92
N TYR A 181 8.80 4.71 -7.82
CA TYR A 181 7.79 5.75 -7.77
C TYR A 181 8.45 7.08 -7.45
N LEU A 182 8.11 8.08 -8.25
CA LEU A 182 8.63 9.43 -8.23
C LEU A 182 7.45 10.38 -7.95
N PRO A 183 7.15 10.68 -6.68
CA PRO A 183 6.05 11.59 -6.34
C PRO A 183 6.30 13.00 -6.88
N ILE A 184 5.30 13.59 -7.53
CA ILE A 184 5.40 14.95 -8.08
C ILE A 184 4.61 15.93 -7.21
N SER A 185 3.37 15.57 -6.87
CA SER A 185 2.49 16.41 -6.07
C SER A 185 1.64 15.54 -5.14
N SER A 186 1.31 16.03 -3.97
CA SER A 186 0.40 15.37 -3.03
C SER A 186 -0.39 16.40 -2.23
N SER A 187 -1.21 15.95 -1.28
CA SER A 187 -1.84 16.83 -0.29
C SER A 187 -0.84 17.69 0.51
N ASN A 188 0.45 17.32 0.54
CA ASN A 188 1.50 18.13 1.16
C ASN A 188 2.01 19.27 0.25
N GLY A 189 1.50 19.37 -0.99
CA GLY A 189 1.94 20.33 -2.00
C GLY A 189 2.89 19.71 -3.04
N PHE A 190 3.74 20.56 -3.62
CA PHE A 190 4.65 20.17 -4.71
C PHE A 190 5.92 19.52 -4.17
N GLU A 191 6.08 18.22 -4.40
CA GLU A 191 7.09 17.38 -3.74
C GLU A 191 8.51 17.61 -4.27
N LEU A 192 8.64 18.02 -5.54
CA LEU A 192 9.93 18.19 -6.24
C LEU A 192 10.75 19.38 -5.75
N ASN A 193 10.12 20.38 -5.12
CA ASN A 193 10.82 21.56 -4.59
C ASN A 193 11.50 21.29 -3.24
N ASP A 194 11.31 20.11 -2.66
CA ASP A 194 11.95 19.73 -1.40
C ASP A 194 13.41 19.32 -1.63
N PHE A 195 14.33 19.94 -0.90
CA PHE A 195 15.76 19.59 -0.91
C PHE A 195 16.02 18.11 -0.54
N ARG A 196 15.08 17.45 0.16
CA ARG A 196 15.12 16.03 0.55
C ARG A 196 14.29 15.14 -0.38
N TYR A 197 13.97 15.58 -1.59
CA TYR A 197 13.14 14.82 -2.54
C TYR A 197 13.59 13.36 -2.73
N ARG A 198 14.91 13.10 -2.69
CA ARG A 198 15.46 11.73 -2.78
C ARG A 198 14.89 10.77 -1.74
N ASN A 199 14.50 11.26 -0.56
CA ASN A 199 13.91 10.46 0.50
C ASN A 199 12.41 10.18 0.30
N LYS A 200 11.78 10.86 -0.67
CA LYS A 200 10.38 10.67 -1.05
C LYS A 200 10.20 9.67 -2.17
N ILE A 201 11.28 9.36 -2.91
CA ILE A 201 11.28 8.29 -3.91
C ILE A 201 10.95 6.98 -3.20
N ARG A 202 10.10 6.17 -3.82
CA ARG A 202 9.77 4.85 -3.30
C ARG A 202 10.14 3.76 -4.29
N PHE A 203 10.42 2.56 -3.78
CA PHE A 203 10.73 1.43 -4.64
C PHE A 203 10.02 0.15 -4.21
N ILE A 204 9.64 -0.66 -5.18
CA ILE A 204 9.26 -2.06 -4.97
C ILE A 204 10.47 -2.89 -5.37
N VAL A 205 10.92 -3.75 -4.45
CA VAL A 205 11.86 -4.85 -4.73
C VAL A 205 11.25 -6.10 -4.10
N SER A 206 10.87 -7.07 -4.95
CA SER A 206 10.35 -8.36 -4.50
C SER A 206 11.45 -9.42 -4.50
N TYR A 207 11.49 -10.29 -3.50
CA TYR A 207 12.47 -11.39 -3.38
C TYR A 207 11.98 -12.71 -3.94
N ASN A 208 10.75 -12.75 -4.48
CA ASN A 208 10.18 -13.98 -4.98
C ASN A 208 10.83 -14.35 -6.34
N LEU A 209 12.03 -14.90 -6.27
CA LEU A 209 12.83 -15.38 -7.41
C LEU A 209 12.16 -16.57 -8.13
N GLU A 210 11.23 -17.29 -7.49
CA GLU A 210 10.45 -18.36 -8.14
C GLU A 210 9.58 -17.80 -9.27
N SER A 211 9.02 -16.60 -9.08
CA SER A 211 8.30 -15.86 -10.13
C SER A 211 9.18 -15.51 -11.33
N LEU A 212 10.47 -15.21 -11.11
CA LEU A 212 11.43 -14.94 -12.19
C LEU A 212 11.78 -16.22 -12.95
N GLY A 213 11.94 -17.35 -12.24
CA GLY A 213 12.16 -18.66 -12.84
C GLY A 213 11.07 -19.00 -13.86
N ASN A 214 9.80 -18.75 -13.52
CA ASN A 214 8.65 -18.99 -14.40
C ASN A 214 8.61 -18.11 -15.67
N LEU A 215 9.26 -16.94 -15.66
CA LEU A 215 9.40 -16.10 -16.87
C LEU A 215 10.39 -16.71 -17.87
N PHE A 216 11.37 -17.49 -17.41
CA PHE A 216 12.36 -18.16 -18.25
C PHE A 216 12.08 -19.65 -18.47
N SER A 217 11.26 -20.28 -17.62
CA SER A 217 10.97 -21.73 -17.65
C SER A 217 9.69 -22.08 -18.42
N ARG A 218 9.29 -21.27 -19.42
CA ARG A 218 8.15 -21.61 -20.30
C ARG A 218 8.51 -22.86 -21.11
N ARG A 219 8.31 -24.04 -20.51
CA ARG A 219 8.29 -25.32 -21.22
C ARG A 219 7.09 -25.26 -22.15
N TRP A 220 7.37 -25.15 -23.44
CA TRP A 220 6.43 -25.54 -24.48
C TRP A 220 6.15 -27.03 -24.27
N LEU A 221 4.92 -27.34 -23.88
CA LEU A 221 4.32 -28.66 -24.05
C LEU A 221 3.12 -28.48 -24.98
#